data_AF-A0A6G7WXY7-F1
#
_entry.id   AF-A0A6G7WXY7-F1
#
_cell.length_a   1.000
_cell.length_b   1.000
_cell.length_c   1.000
_cell.angle_alpha   90.00
_cell.angle_beta   90.00
_cell.angle_gamma   90.00
#
_symmetry.space_group_name_H-M   'P 1'
#
loop_
_entity.id
_entity.type
_entity.pdbx_description
1 polymer ?
#
loop_
_entity_poly.entity_id
_entity_poly.type
_entity_poly.pdbx_seq_one_letter_code
_entity_poly.pdbx_strand_id
1 'polypeptide(L)'
;MTQDYLDLNVRLMKQIDRLADDVPEKGIDAWVRTKRQELRATLSSEGISTDILESLFHQESMIEKGYQDEDILALFSSDQDIEAMHIYNAMNIDFYCIEYMLRRHEKPHLVNYGTIQKKDIDSAKDLENLIYKSNYFRELSPIQHKNYRKKMDEIMYRTFKPRAYQGIGVDGVVSKVILYNLLLDSTRVDVKSKKFGIQSPEIVRNFHV
;
A
#
# COMPACT_ATOMS: atom_id res chain seq x y z
N MET A 1 4.05 7.78 28.13
CA MET A 1 2.59 7.68 28.25
C MET A 1 2.12 6.83 27.09
N THR A 2 1.49 5.68 27.34
CA THR A 2 0.94 4.84 26.26
C THR A 2 -0.30 5.55 25.72
N GLN A 3 -0.23 6.10 24.51
CA GLN A 3 -1.35 6.77 23.87
C GLN A 3 -2.45 5.73 23.61
N ASP A 4 -3.65 5.96 24.11
CA ASP A 4 -4.80 5.07 23.87
C ASP A 4 -5.41 5.40 22.50
N TYR A 5 -5.42 4.42 21.61
CA TYR A 5 -5.95 4.54 20.25
C TYR A 5 -7.29 3.84 20.06
N LEU A 6 -7.96 3.40 21.12
CA LEU A 6 -9.19 2.62 21.00
C LEU A 6 -10.29 3.36 20.21
N ASP A 7 -10.55 4.62 20.56
CA ASP A 7 -11.57 5.42 19.87
C ASP A 7 -11.22 5.66 18.40
N LEU A 8 -9.96 5.99 18.11
CA LEU A 8 -9.47 6.15 16.74
C LEU A 8 -9.64 4.85 15.93
N ASN A 9 -9.30 3.70 16.51
CA ASN A 9 -9.52 2.40 15.87
C ASN A 9 -10.99 2.17 15.50
N VAL A 10 -11.92 2.48 16.41
CA VAL A 10 -13.36 2.34 16.16
C VAL A 10 -13.83 3.30 15.06
N ARG A 11 -13.40 4.56 15.10
CA ARG A 11 -13.74 5.56 14.07
C ARG A 11 -13.25 5.14 12.69
N LEU A 12 -12.00 4.70 12.59
CA LEU A 12 -11.42 4.24 11.32
C LEU A 12 -12.15 3.02 10.77
N MET A 13 -12.52 2.07 11.63
CA MET A 13 -13.28 0.89 11.18
C MET A 13 -14.64 1.30 10.60
N LYS A 14 -15.36 2.21 11.27
CA LYS A 14 -16.62 2.76 10.75
C LYS A 14 -16.45 3.48 9.41
N GLN A 15 -15.32 4.17 9.20
CA GLN A 15 -15.02 4.81 7.93
C GLN A 15 -14.75 3.80 6.81
N ILE A 16 -14.07 2.68 7.12
CA ILE A 16 -13.83 1.58 6.18
C ILE A 16 -15.16 0.93 5.76
N ASP A 17 -16.01 0.59 6.74
CA ASP A 17 -17.29 -0.08 6.47
C ASP A 17 -18.25 0.79 5.63
N ARG A 18 -18.11 2.12 5.73
CA ARG A 18 -18.93 3.11 4.99
C ARG A 18 -18.25 3.67 3.75
N LEU A 19 -17.07 3.16 3.37
CA LEU A 19 -16.30 3.76 2.27
C LEU A 19 -16.98 3.62 0.91
N ALA A 20 -17.83 2.61 0.76
CA ALA A 20 -18.64 2.38 -0.43
C ALA A 20 -19.89 3.28 -0.48
N ASP A 21 -20.24 3.93 0.63
CA ASP A 21 -21.35 4.87 0.68
C ASP A 21 -20.94 6.15 -0.06
N ASP A 22 -21.81 6.64 -0.94
CA ASP A 22 -21.67 7.93 -1.65
C ASP A 22 -20.43 8.06 -2.56
N VAL A 23 -19.99 6.97 -3.21
CA VAL A 23 -18.92 7.03 -4.22
C VAL A 23 -19.38 7.79 -5.47
N PRO A 24 -18.71 8.88 -5.86
CA PRO A 24 -19.12 9.66 -7.02
C PRO A 24 -18.63 9.03 -8.33
N GLU A 25 -19.52 8.96 -9.34
CA GLU A 25 -19.16 8.48 -10.67
C GLU A 25 -18.27 9.48 -11.45
N LYS A 26 -18.41 10.78 -11.16
CA LYS A 26 -17.61 11.86 -11.74
C LYS A 26 -16.67 12.45 -10.69
N GLY A 27 -15.46 12.80 -11.08
CA GLY A 27 -14.49 13.42 -10.18
C GLY A 27 -13.87 12.45 -9.15
N ILE A 28 -13.89 11.14 -9.42
CA ILE A 28 -13.39 10.12 -8.49
C ILE A 28 -11.93 10.34 -8.04
N ASP A 29 -11.06 10.87 -8.91
CA ASP A 29 -9.68 11.21 -8.54
C ASP A 29 -9.63 12.30 -7.46
N ALA A 30 -10.47 13.34 -7.60
CA ALA A 30 -10.54 14.42 -6.61
C ALA A 30 -11.14 13.93 -5.30
N TRP A 31 -12.19 13.09 -5.36
CA TRP A 31 -12.80 12.49 -4.17
C TRP A 31 -11.82 11.62 -3.38
N VAL A 32 -11.07 10.74 -4.05
CA VAL A 32 -10.01 9.92 -3.40
C VAL A 32 -8.97 10.80 -2.72
N ARG A 33 -8.51 11.86 -3.42
CA ARG A 33 -7.55 12.81 -2.85
C ARG A 33 -8.10 13.48 -1.59
N THR A 34 -9.33 13.96 -1.63
CA THR A 34 -10.00 14.56 -0.45
C THR A 34 -10.07 13.57 0.70
N LYS A 35 -10.48 12.32 0.46
CA LYS A 35 -10.55 11.28 1.50
C LYS A 35 -9.20 10.98 2.15
N ARG A 36 -8.12 10.93 1.36
CA ARG A 36 -6.77 10.76 1.92
C ARG A 36 -6.30 11.98 2.72
N GLN A 37 -6.63 13.19 2.28
CA GLN A 37 -6.31 14.41 3.01
C GLN A 37 -7.07 14.50 4.33
N GLU A 38 -8.37 14.20 4.34
CA GLU A 38 -9.19 14.11 5.56
C GLU A 38 -8.61 13.08 6.55
N LEU A 39 -8.23 11.90 6.05
CA LEU A 39 -7.64 10.85 6.87
C LEU A 39 -6.28 11.26 7.44
N ARG A 40 -5.39 11.81 6.62
CA ARG A 40 -4.06 12.30 7.06
C ARG A 40 -4.19 13.38 8.14
N ALA A 41 -5.11 14.34 7.95
CA ALA A 41 -5.37 15.38 8.94
C ALA A 41 -5.89 14.80 10.26
N THR A 42 -6.80 13.84 10.20
CA THR A 42 -7.31 13.11 11.38
C THR A 42 -6.16 12.45 12.13
N LEU A 43 -5.36 11.61 11.45
CA LEU A 43 -4.24 10.89 12.08
C LEU A 43 -3.21 11.83 12.69
N SER A 44 -2.89 12.94 12.01
CA SER A 44 -1.97 13.95 12.54
C SER A 44 -2.52 14.60 13.82
N SER A 45 -3.82 14.91 13.87
CA SER A 45 -4.45 15.49 15.08
C SER A 45 -4.50 14.52 16.26
N GLU A 46 -4.49 13.21 15.99
CA GLU A 46 -4.50 12.14 16.98
C GLU A 46 -3.09 11.77 17.47
N GLY A 47 -2.06 12.45 16.98
CA GLY A 47 -0.67 12.29 17.42
C GLY A 47 0.12 11.19 16.70
N ILE A 48 -0.34 10.71 15.55
CA ILE A 48 0.46 9.79 14.72
C ILE A 48 1.68 10.54 14.17
N SER A 49 2.87 9.95 14.32
CA SER A 49 4.13 10.60 13.95
C SER A 49 4.22 10.90 12.46
N THR A 50 4.94 11.96 12.12
CA THR A 50 5.14 12.39 10.73
C THR A 50 5.73 11.28 9.87
N ASP A 51 6.71 10.52 10.38
CA ASP A 51 7.35 9.43 9.62
C ASP A 51 6.36 8.31 9.27
N ILE A 52 5.43 7.97 10.18
CA ILE A 52 4.37 7.01 9.90
C ILE A 52 3.43 7.57 8.83
N LEU A 53 3.04 8.84 8.93
CA LEU A 53 2.18 9.49 7.95
C LEU A 53 2.84 9.53 6.57
N GLU A 54 4.11 9.88 6.47
CA GLU A 54 4.80 9.94 5.19
C GLU A 54 4.88 8.56 4.54
N SER A 55 5.10 7.49 5.30
CA SER A 55 5.08 6.12 4.76
C SER A 55 3.67 5.67 4.33
N LEU A 56 2.65 5.91 5.15
CA LEU A 56 1.26 5.53 4.85
C LEU A 56 0.67 6.28 3.63
N PHE A 57 1.15 7.50 3.38
CA PHE A 57 0.76 8.36 2.25
C PHE A 57 1.95 8.59 1.30
N HIS A 58 2.79 7.57 1.11
CA HIS A 58 4.01 7.68 0.31
C HIS A 58 3.74 8.05 -1.14
N GLN A 59 2.63 7.59 -1.75
CA GLN A 59 2.30 7.91 -3.14
C GLN A 59 2.07 9.41 -3.32
N GLU A 60 1.29 10.04 -2.43
CA GLU A 60 1.10 11.48 -2.42
C GLU A 60 2.40 12.21 -2.13
N SER A 61 3.17 11.73 -1.13
CA SER A 61 4.43 12.35 -0.72
C SER A 61 5.48 12.35 -1.84
N MET A 62 5.59 11.23 -2.59
CA MET A 62 6.49 11.12 -3.73
C MET A 62 6.11 12.10 -4.86
N ILE A 63 4.81 12.28 -5.12
CA ILE A 63 4.32 13.22 -6.14
C ILE A 63 4.58 14.67 -5.71
N GLU A 64 4.30 15.00 -4.45
CA GLU A 64 4.43 16.36 -3.92
C GLU A 64 5.88 16.80 -3.77
N LYS A 65 6.78 15.87 -3.40
CA LYS A 65 8.17 16.16 -3.06
C LYS A 65 9.19 15.77 -4.14
N GLY A 66 8.79 15.03 -5.17
CA GLY A 66 9.68 14.65 -6.29
C GLY A 66 10.77 13.63 -5.90
N TYR A 67 10.44 12.69 -5.03
CA TYR A 67 11.36 11.71 -4.47
C TYR A 67 12.10 10.88 -5.53
N GLN A 68 13.39 10.65 -5.29
CA GLN A 68 14.24 9.69 -5.99
C GLN A 68 14.24 8.33 -5.27
N ASP A 69 14.82 7.31 -5.89
CA ASP A 69 14.99 5.96 -5.34
C ASP A 69 15.56 5.94 -3.91
N GLU A 70 16.51 6.83 -3.61
CA GLU A 70 17.14 6.97 -2.29
C GLU A 70 16.18 7.53 -1.23
N ASP A 71 15.28 8.44 -1.61
CA ASP A 71 14.27 9.02 -0.72
C ASP A 71 13.19 7.99 -0.36
N ILE A 72 12.84 7.11 -1.31
CA ILE A 72 11.90 6.01 -1.09
C ILE A 72 12.45 5.04 -0.03
N LEU A 73 13.75 4.74 -0.10
CA LEU A 73 14.40 3.90 0.90
C LEU A 73 14.41 4.56 2.27
N ALA A 74 14.85 5.82 2.34
CA ALA A 74 14.92 6.56 3.60
C ALA A 74 13.55 6.61 4.28
N LEU A 75 12.49 6.77 3.48
CA LEU A 75 11.10 6.77 3.96
C LEU A 75 10.67 5.43 4.58
N PHE A 76 11.06 4.31 3.98
CA PHE A 76 10.62 2.98 4.41
C PHE A 76 11.59 2.29 5.40
N SER A 77 12.82 2.81 5.54
CA SER A 77 13.85 2.28 6.44
C SER A 77 13.84 2.88 7.84
N SER A 78 12.96 3.84 8.15
CA SER A 78 12.86 4.37 9.51
C SER A 78 12.46 3.23 10.46
N ASP A 79 13.27 2.95 11.48
CA ASP A 79 12.92 2.02 12.55
C ASP A 79 11.68 2.55 13.27
N GLN A 80 10.54 1.91 13.02
CA GLN A 80 9.28 2.20 13.68
C GLN A 80 8.92 0.96 14.48
N ASP A 81 8.83 1.04 15.81
CA ASP A 81 8.43 -0.07 16.72
C ASP A 81 6.94 -0.50 16.53
N ILE A 82 6.47 -0.60 15.29
CA ILE A 82 5.10 -0.88 14.87
C ILE A 82 5.17 -1.99 13.83
N GLU A 83 4.75 -3.19 14.21
CA GLU A 83 4.85 -4.39 13.39
C GLU A 83 4.14 -4.22 12.03
N ALA A 84 2.95 -3.62 12.04
CA ALA A 84 2.17 -3.37 10.83
C ALA A 84 2.91 -2.44 9.85
N MET A 85 3.66 -1.46 10.35
CA MET A 85 4.49 -0.58 9.51
C MET A 85 5.69 -1.31 8.94
N HIS A 86 6.39 -2.12 9.73
CA HIS A 86 7.50 -2.93 9.23
C HIS A 86 7.07 -3.85 8.08
N ILE A 87 5.94 -4.55 8.24
CA ILE A 87 5.39 -5.41 7.19
C ILE A 87 5.02 -4.58 5.96
N TYR A 88 4.35 -3.44 6.14
CA TYR A 88 3.90 -2.58 5.05
C TYR A 88 5.07 -2.03 4.24
N ASN A 89 6.07 -1.48 4.92
CA ASN A 89 7.28 -0.95 4.33
C ASN A 89 8.04 -2.05 3.57
N ALA A 90 8.20 -3.22 4.16
CA ALA A 90 8.86 -4.34 3.51
C ALA A 90 8.12 -4.80 2.24
N MET A 91 6.79 -4.86 2.27
CA MET A 91 5.96 -5.14 1.09
C MET A 91 6.09 -4.05 0.02
N ASN A 92 6.11 -2.76 0.39
CA ASN A 92 6.27 -1.67 -0.58
C ASN A 92 7.65 -1.70 -1.24
N ILE A 93 8.71 -1.98 -0.48
CA ILE A 93 10.07 -2.09 -1.05
C ILE A 93 10.18 -3.30 -1.98
N ASP A 94 9.68 -4.47 -1.56
CA ASP A 94 9.66 -5.65 -2.41
C ASP A 94 8.84 -5.40 -3.69
N PHE A 95 7.70 -4.73 -3.57
CA PHE A 95 6.88 -4.33 -4.71
C PHE A 95 7.63 -3.40 -5.66
N TYR A 96 8.31 -2.39 -5.12
CA TYR A 96 9.14 -1.46 -5.91
C TYR A 96 10.20 -2.21 -6.71
N CYS A 97 10.89 -3.19 -6.11
CA CYS A 97 11.90 -3.99 -6.80
C CYS A 97 11.33 -4.79 -7.97
N ILE A 98 10.20 -5.46 -7.72
CA ILE A 98 9.50 -6.27 -8.72
C ILE A 98 8.98 -5.37 -9.84
N GLU A 99 8.36 -4.23 -9.51
CA GLU A 99 7.85 -3.26 -10.49
C GLU A 99 8.97 -2.65 -11.33
N TYR A 100 10.10 -2.30 -10.72
CA TYR A 100 11.26 -1.73 -11.41
C TYR A 100 11.80 -2.71 -12.46
N MET A 101 12.06 -3.96 -12.07
CA MET A 101 12.53 -5.00 -13.01
C MET A 101 11.50 -5.30 -14.09
N LEU A 102 10.21 -5.31 -13.74
CA LEU A 102 9.12 -5.58 -14.68
C LEU A 102 8.97 -4.48 -15.75
N ARG A 103 9.16 -3.20 -15.37
CA ARG A 103 8.97 -2.05 -16.28
C ARG A 103 10.23 -1.67 -17.06
N ARG A 104 11.40 -1.72 -16.42
CA ARG A 104 12.66 -1.25 -17.00
C ARG A 104 13.53 -2.37 -17.55
N HIS A 105 13.22 -3.63 -17.24
CA HIS A 105 14.07 -4.78 -17.54
C HIS A 105 15.51 -4.63 -16.98
N GLU A 106 15.64 -3.87 -15.89
CA GLU A 106 16.90 -3.53 -15.21
C GLU A 106 16.77 -3.81 -13.71
N LYS A 107 17.89 -4.01 -13.02
CA LYS A 107 17.91 -4.20 -11.56
C LYS A 107 17.81 -2.83 -10.85
N PRO A 108 17.01 -2.71 -9.76
CA PRO A 108 16.95 -1.48 -8.98
C PRO A 108 18.30 -1.19 -8.29
N HIS A 109 18.59 0.09 -8.04
CA HIS A 109 19.85 0.55 -7.42
C HIS A 109 19.67 0.96 -5.95
N LEU A 110 19.06 0.09 -5.13
CA LEU A 110 18.92 0.31 -3.69
C LEU A 110 19.95 -0.48 -2.85
N VAL A 111 20.19 -0.01 -1.62
CA VAL A 111 21.27 -0.52 -0.75
C VAL A 111 20.81 -1.63 0.19
N ASN A 112 19.58 -1.53 0.73
CA ASN A 112 18.93 -2.52 1.59
C ASN A 112 17.43 -2.57 1.25
N TYR A 113 16.82 -3.75 1.31
CA TYR A 113 15.50 -3.96 0.74
C TYR A 113 14.66 -4.90 1.58
N GLY A 114 13.40 -4.50 1.81
CA GLY A 114 12.31 -5.23 2.48
C GLY A 114 12.65 -6.64 2.93
N THR A 115 12.22 -7.65 2.16
CA THR A 115 12.59 -9.05 2.42
C THR A 115 13.44 -9.66 1.32
N ILE A 116 13.43 -9.09 0.12
CA ILE A 116 14.35 -9.46 -0.96
C ILE A 116 15.72 -8.85 -0.65
N GLN A 117 16.74 -9.62 -0.29
CA GLN A 117 18.05 -9.02 0.03
C GLN A 117 18.76 -8.48 -1.23
N LYS A 118 19.65 -7.49 -1.05
CA LYS A 118 20.46 -6.93 -2.16
C LYS A 118 21.19 -8.01 -2.97
N LYS A 119 21.79 -8.99 -2.30
CA LYS A 119 22.46 -10.13 -2.94
C LYS A 119 21.52 -10.95 -3.84
N ASP A 120 20.24 -11.03 -3.48
CA ASP A 120 19.23 -11.76 -4.24
C ASP A 120 18.81 -10.98 -5.49
N ILE A 121 18.78 -9.65 -5.44
CA ILE A 121 18.61 -8.78 -6.63
C ILE A 121 19.82 -8.89 -7.55
N ASP A 122 21.03 -8.75 -6.99
CA ASP A 122 22.28 -8.80 -7.75
C ASP A 122 22.45 -10.16 -8.45
N SER A 123 21.98 -11.24 -7.83
CA SER A 123 22.04 -12.60 -8.39
C SER A 123 20.81 -13.02 -9.20
N ALA A 124 19.72 -12.25 -9.18
CA ALA A 124 18.52 -12.54 -9.96
C ALA A 124 18.83 -12.56 -11.46
N LYS A 125 18.47 -13.64 -12.13
CA LYS A 125 18.63 -13.83 -13.59
C LYS A 125 17.44 -13.28 -14.37
N ASP A 126 16.26 -13.33 -13.75
CA ASP A 126 14.98 -12.92 -14.31
C ASP A 126 14.04 -12.46 -13.17
N LEU A 127 12.88 -11.94 -13.56
CA LEU A 127 11.87 -11.44 -12.63
C LEU A 127 11.30 -12.55 -11.72
N GLU A 128 11.18 -13.78 -12.24
CA GLU A 128 10.63 -14.91 -11.50
C GLU A 128 11.54 -15.29 -10.32
N ASN A 129 12.84 -15.38 -10.56
CA ASN A 129 13.82 -15.60 -9.50
C ASN A 129 13.76 -14.53 -8.43
N LEU A 130 13.51 -13.27 -8.79
CA LEU A 130 13.35 -12.18 -7.83
C LEU A 130 12.08 -12.35 -6.98
N ILE A 131 10.95 -12.66 -7.61
CA ILE A 131 9.66 -12.85 -6.94
C ILE A 131 9.74 -13.96 -5.88
N TYR A 132 10.44 -15.06 -6.18
CA TYR A 132 10.64 -16.15 -5.23
C TYR A 132 11.43 -15.76 -3.97
N LYS A 133 12.15 -14.63 -4.00
CA LYS A 133 12.97 -14.14 -2.88
C LYS A 133 12.18 -13.26 -1.91
N SER A 134 11.06 -12.69 -2.34
CA SER A 134 10.17 -11.98 -1.44
C SER A 134 9.55 -12.96 -0.45
N ASN A 135 9.32 -12.56 0.79
CA ASN A 135 8.53 -13.33 1.76
C ASN A 135 7.02 -13.16 1.53
N TYR A 136 6.61 -12.11 0.83
CA TYR A 136 5.19 -11.75 0.66
C TYR A 136 4.65 -12.13 -0.71
N PHE A 137 5.49 -12.12 -1.73
CA PHE A 137 5.04 -12.15 -3.12
C PHE A 137 5.39 -13.44 -3.87
N ARG A 138 5.87 -14.49 -3.18
CA ARG A 138 6.27 -15.77 -3.83
C ARG A 138 5.18 -16.39 -4.69
N GLU A 139 3.93 -16.25 -4.27
CA GLU A 139 2.75 -16.78 -4.97
C GLU A 139 2.39 -16.03 -6.25
N LEU A 140 3.10 -14.95 -6.59
CA LEU A 140 2.81 -14.17 -7.78
C LEU A 140 3.24 -14.82 -9.09
N SER A 141 4.21 -15.74 -9.05
CA SER A 141 4.73 -16.38 -10.26
C SER A 141 3.76 -17.45 -10.81
N PRO A 142 3.45 -17.45 -12.13
CA PRO A 142 3.87 -16.47 -13.13
C PRO A 142 3.05 -15.17 -13.05
N ILE A 143 3.75 -14.03 -13.08
CA ILE A 143 3.12 -12.70 -13.06
C ILE A 143 3.05 -12.13 -14.47
N GLN A 144 1.94 -11.47 -14.82
CA GLN A 144 1.81 -10.78 -16.10
C GLN A 144 1.88 -9.27 -15.87
N HIS A 145 2.54 -8.54 -16.77
CA HIS A 145 2.66 -7.08 -16.69
C HIS A 145 1.31 -6.36 -16.58
N LYS A 146 0.23 -6.96 -17.08
CA LYS A 146 -1.11 -6.37 -17.08
C LYS A 146 -1.89 -6.54 -15.77
N ASN A 147 -1.53 -7.50 -14.91
CA ASN A 147 -2.26 -7.79 -13.67
C ASN A 147 -1.41 -7.71 -12.39
N TYR A 148 -0.11 -7.43 -12.50
CA TYR A 148 0.79 -7.43 -11.34
C TYR A 148 0.32 -6.48 -10.24
N ARG A 149 -0.07 -5.24 -10.58
CA ARG A 149 -0.49 -4.26 -9.58
C ARG A 149 -1.74 -4.74 -8.83
N LYS A 150 -2.71 -5.30 -9.55
CA LYS A 150 -3.90 -5.91 -8.95
C LYS A 150 -3.50 -7.02 -7.96
N LYS A 151 -2.67 -7.98 -8.39
CA LYS A 151 -2.26 -9.09 -7.52
C LYS A 151 -1.51 -8.59 -6.28
N MET A 152 -0.69 -7.55 -6.41
CA MET A 152 0.02 -6.92 -5.28
C MET A 152 -0.97 -6.31 -4.28
N ASP A 153 -1.96 -5.55 -4.77
CA ASP A 153 -3.00 -4.98 -3.92
C ASP A 153 -3.84 -6.10 -3.25
N GLU A 154 -4.07 -7.24 -3.91
CA GLU A 154 -4.74 -8.43 -3.32
C GLU A 154 -3.94 -9.07 -2.19
N ILE A 155 -2.63 -9.20 -2.35
CA ILE A 155 -1.76 -9.74 -1.30
C ILE A 155 -1.70 -8.78 -0.10
N MET A 156 -1.57 -7.46 -0.37
CA MET A 156 -1.65 -6.45 0.68
C MET A 156 -3.00 -6.48 1.40
N TYR A 157 -4.11 -6.57 0.66
CA TYR A 157 -5.44 -6.67 1.26
C TYR A 157 -5.58 -7.92 2.15
N ARG A 158 -5.15 -9.09 1.68
CA ARG A 158 -5.17 -10.34 2.49
C ARG A 158 -4.29 -10.23 3.74
N THR A 159 -3.18 -9.52 3.64
CA THR A 159 -2.25 -9.28 4.75
C THR A 159 -2.87 -8.35 5.79
N PHE A 160 -3.44 -7.22 5.38
CA PHE A 160 -3.88 -6.19 6.31
C PHE A 160 -5.34 -6.28 6.74
N LYS A 161 -6.23 -6.98 6.01
CA LYS A 161 -7.64 -7.14 6.43
C LYS A 161 -7.75 -7.75 7.84
N PRO A 162 -7.15 -8.91 8.17
CA PRO A 162 -7.28 -9.48 9.51
C PRO A 162 -6.70 -8.55 10.59
N ARG A 163 -5.55 -7.92 10.32
CA ARG A 163 -4.89 -6.98 11.23
C ARG A 163 -5.72 -5.72 11.46
N ALA A 164 -6.42 -5.22 10.45
CA ALA A 164 -7.31 -4.08 10.56
C ALA A 164 -8.52 -4.40 11.45
N TYR A 165 -9.15 -5.56 11.26
CA TYR A 165 -10.37 -5.93 12.00
C TYR A 165 -10.09 -6.39 13.43
N GLN A 166 -8.92 -6.98 13.70
CA GLN A 166 -8.56 -7.51 15.03
C GLN A 166 -7.64 -6.58 15.82
N GLY A 167 -6.86 -5.74 15.12
CA GLY A 167 -5.85 -4.89 15.73
C GLY A 167 -6.44 -3.76 16.55
N ILE A 168 -5.82 -3.52 17.70
CA ILE A 168 -6.03 -2.36 18.58
C ILE A 168 -4.70 -1.60 18.72
N GLY A 169 -4.71 -0.46 19.41
CA GLY A 169 -3.49 0.34 19.56
C GLY A 169 -3.02 0.93 18.22
N VAL A 170 -1.73 1.26 18.14
CA VAL A 170 -1.13 1.89 16.95
C VAL A 170 -1.05 0.94 15.75
N ASP A 171 -0.76 -0.35 15.96
CA ASP A 171 -0.77 -1.37 14.89
C ASP A 171 -2.15 -1.52 14.25
N GLY A 172 -3.21 -1.47 15.06
CA GLY A 172 -4.58 -1.47 14.60
C GLY A 172 -4.91 -0.24 13.74
N VAL A 173 -4.44 0.94 14.16
CA VAL A 173 -4.61 2.19 13.42
C VAL A 173 -3.93 2.08 12.06
N VAL A 174 -2.65 1.71 12.04
CA VAL A 174 -1.86 1.55 10.82
C VAL A 174 -2.52 0.57 9.86
N SER A 175 -2.91 -0.60 10.34
CA SER A 175 -3.54 -1.63 9.50
C SER A 175 -4.85 -1.16 8.89
N LYS A 176 -5.66 -0.40 9.63
CA LYS A 176 -6.90 0.21 9.13
C LYS A 176 -6.62 1.27 8.08
N VAL A 177 -5.61 2.11 8.26
CA VAL A 177 -5.23 3.13 7.26
C VAL A 177 -4.76 2.49 5.96
N ILE A 178 -3.93 1.44 6.04
CA ILE A 178 -3.49 0.68 4.87
C ILE A 178 -4.69 0.09 4.13
N LEU A 179 -5.59 -0.56 4.86
CA LEU A 179 -6.81 -1.14 4.29
C LEU A 179 -7.70 -0.07 3.63
N TYR A 180 -7.88 1.07 4.29
CA TYR A 180 -8.65 2.20 3.76
C TYR A 180 -8.07 2.71 2.44
N ASN A 181 -6.75 2.91 2.36
CA ASN A 181 -6.08 3.36 1.14
C ASN A 181 -6.20 2.36 -0.01
N LEU A 182 -6.10 1.06 0.27
CA LEU A 182 -6.29 0.00 -0.73
C LEU A 182 -7.72 -0.01 -1.27
N LEU A 183 -8.72 0.14 -0.40
CA LEU A 183 -10.12 0.20 -0.80
C LEU A 183 -10.41 1.44 -1.64
N LEU A 184 -9.87 2.61 -1.27
CA LEU A 184 -9.97 3.82 -2.10
C LEU A 184 -9.42 3.61 -3.51
N ASP A 185 -8.23 2.98 -3.64
CA ASP A 185 -7.63 2.69 -4.94
C ASP A 185 -8.45 1.68 -5.76
N SER A 186 -9.08 0.72 -5.09
CA SER A 186 -10.01 -0.22 -5.70
C SER A 186 -11.23 0.49 -6.25
N THR A 187 -11.93 1.24 -5.40
CA THR A 187 -13.12 2.00 -5.76
C THR A 187 -12.83 2.93 -6.94
N ARG A 188 -11.68 3.61 -6.92
CA ARG A 188 -11.21 4.45 -8.02
C ARG A 188 -11.11 3.70 -9.34
N VAL A 189 -10.47 2.54 -9.32
CA VAL A 189 -10.30 1.72 -10.52
C VAL A 189 -11.62 1.14 -10.99
N ASP A 190 -12.51 0.74 -10.10
CA ASP A 190 -13.83 0.21 -10.47
C ASP A 190 -14.70 1.28 -11.14
N VAL A 191 -14.75 2.49 -10.58
CA VAL A 191 -15.47 3.63 -11.19
C VAL A 191 -14.89 3.99 -12.55
N LYS A 192 -13.56 4.07 -12.66
CA LYS A 192 -12.91 4.37 -13.95
C LYS A 192 -13.14 3.26 -14.97
N SER A 193 -13.04 2.00 -14.56
CA SER A 193 -13.24 0.85 -15.43
C SER A 193 -14.66 0.85 -16.00
N LYS A 194 -15.67 1.08 -15.16
CA LYS A 194 -17.08 1.27 -15.59
C LYS A 194 -17.23 2.43 -16.57
N LYS A 195 -16.65 3.60 -16.25
CA LYS A 195 -16.71 4.80 -17.10
C LYS A 195 -16.13 4.57 -18.50
N PHE A 196 -15.05 3.79 -18.60
CA PHE A 196 -14.36 3.51 -19.87
C PHE A 196 -14.81 2.20 -20.54
N GLY A 197 -15.81 1.51 -19.98
CA GLY A 197 -16.28 0.22 -20.52
C GLY A 197 -15.26 -0.91 -20.41
N ILE A 198 -14.29 -0.80 -19.48
CA ILE A 198 -13.28 -1.81 -19.22
C ILE A 198 -13.85 -2.83 -18.24
N GLN A 199 -14.05 -4.06 -18.70
CA GLN A 199 -14.53 -5.18 -17.86
C GLN A 199 -13.44 -6.26 -17.67
N SER A 200 -12.17 -5.91 -17.89
CA SER A 200 -11.09 -6.89 -17.79
C SER A 200 -10.92 -7.37 -16.34
N PRO A 201 -10.99 -8.70 -16.09
CA PRO A 201 -10.65 -9.29 -14.79
C PRO A 201 -9.21 -9.00 -14.34
N GLU A 202 -8.36 -8.50 -15.23
CA GLU A 202 -6.96 -8.14 -14.93
C GLU A 202 -6.84 -6.75 -14.29
N ILE A 203 -7.88 -5.92 -14.43
CA ILE A 203 -7.91 -4.51 -14.00
C ILE A 203 -8.88 -4.32 -12.83
N VAL A 204 -10.06 -4.92 -12.89
CA VAL A 204 -11.10 -4.79 -11.85
C VAL A 204 -10.64 -5.46 -10.56
N ARG A 205 -10.71 -4.73 -9.44
CA ARG A 205 -10.30 -5.24 -8.12
C ARG A 205 -11.53 -5.71 -7.35
N ASN A 206 -11.66 -7.02 -7.21
CA ASN A 206 -12.78 -7.62 -6.49
C ASN A 206 -12.46 -7.74 -4.99
N PHE A 207 -12.20 -6.63 -4.30
CA PHE A 207 -12.16 -6.67 -2.83
C PHE A 207 -13.58 -6.82 -2.31
N HIS A 208 -14.01 -8.06 -2.11
CA HIS A 208 -15.28 -8.31 -1.42
C HIS A 208 -15.07 -7.91 0.04
N VAL A 209 -15.87 -6.94 0.50
CA VAL A 209 -16.00 -6.62 1.93
C VAL A 209 -16.75 -7.77 2.58
#